data_AF-A0A6J8DMI2-F1
#
_entry.id   AF-A0A6J8DMI2-F1
#
_cell.length_a   1.000
_cell.length_b   1.000
_cell.length_c   1.000
_cell.angle_alpha   90.00
_cell.angle_beta   90.00
_cell.angle_gamma   90.00
#
_symmetry.space_group_name_H-M   'P 1'
#
loop_
_entity.id
_entity.type
_entity.pdbx_description
1 polymer ?
#
loop_
_entity_poly.entity_id
_entity_poly.type
_entity_poly.pdbx_seq_one_letter_code
_entity_poly.pdbx_strand_id
1 'polypeptide(L)'
;MKSRCKDELTAIPTIYEEELVKLRDREWNDDTHQLVEHIPTFYSCKDYLYNERHKTLLALPTSVADITVDGEWAETTTGQPFLLEDDNTNGRMLVFSTQENLIHLAAADTIYCDGTFYVCPTLFYQLYTFHAKVDGTMFPLVYSLKLGNDQQIYTRLLTFLQDLCNQIK
;
A
#
# COMPACT_ATOMS: atom_id res chain seq x y z
N MET A 1 -3.59 -6.54 9.74
CA MET A 1 -2.92 -5.32 9.22
C MET A 1 -2.21 -4.40 10.23
N LYS A 2 -2.22 -4.64 11.56
CA LYS A 2 -1.32 -3.91 12.49
C LYS A 2 0.04 -4.57 12.68
N SER A 3 0.19 -5.87 12.43
CA SER A 3 1.48 -6.57 12.59
C SER A 3 2.31 -6.42 11.33
N ARG A 4 2.07 -7.16 10.25
CA ARG A 4 2.99 -7.22 9.08
C ARG A 4 3.39 -5.89 8.43
N CYS A 5 2.43 -5.01 8.10
CA CYS A 5 2.77 -3.69 7.53
C CYS A 5 3.52 -2.80 8.53
N LYS A 6 3.24 -2.93 9.84
CA LYS A 6 4.14 -2.34 10.84
C LYS A 6 5.45 -3.09 10.89
N ASP A 7 5.50 -4.40 10.87
CA ASP A 7 6.74 -5.17 10.99
C ASP A 7 7.70 -4.84 9.85
N GLU A 8 7.19 -4.57 8.62
CA GLU A 8 7.93 -4.13 7.43
C GLU A 8 8.32 -2.63 7.43
N LEU A 9 7.56 -1.77 8.12
CA LEU A 9 7.85 -0.34 8.28
C LEU A 9 8.55 0.02 9.61
N THR A 10 8.55 -0.89 10.58
CA THR A 10 9.14 -0.68 11.90
C THR A 10 10.65 -0.74 11.74
N ALA A 11 11.30 0.32 12.22
CA ALA A 11 12.73 0.42 12.13
C ALA A 11 13.39 -0.73 12.91
N ILE A 12 14.37 -1.40 12.30
CA ILE A 12 15.14 -2.47 12.97
C ILE A 12 15.69 -2.05 14.34
N PRO A 13 16.20 -0.81 14.54
CA PRO A 13 16.59 -0.35 15.87
C PRO A 13 15.47 -0.46 16.92
N THR A 14 14.23 -0.12 16.55
CA THR A 14 13.06 -0.21 17.43
C THR A 14 12.75 -1.65 17.79
N ILE A 15 12.78 -2.55 16.81
CA ILE A 15 12.58 -4.00 17.04
C ILE A 15 13.64 -4.54 18.00
N TYR A 16 14.91 -4.20 17.77
CA TYR A 16 16.01 -4.65 18.63
C TYR A 16 15.84 -4.21 20.09
N GLU A 17 15.51 -2.94 20.32
CA GLU A 17 15.28 -2.42 21.68
C GLU A 17 14.05 -3.03 22.35
N GLU A 18 12.95 -3.20 21.62
CA GLU A 18 11.73 -3.83 22.15
C GLU A 18 11.98 -5.29 22.56
N GLU A 19 12.72 -6.05 21.76
CA GLU A 19 13.07 -7.44 22.09
C GLU A 19 14.04 -7.52 23.27
N LEU A 20 15.00 -6.59 23.39
CA LEU A 20 15.87 -6.48 24.56
C LEU A 20 15.07 -6.22 25.85
N VAL A 21 14.12 -5.30 25.80
CA VAL A 21 13.24 -4.99 26.95
C VAL A 21 12.42 -6.21 27.33
N LYS A 22 11.83 -6.92 26.36
CA LYS A 22 11.10 -8.17 26.60
C LYS A 22 11.97 -9.24 27.24
N LEU A 23 13.25 -9.35 26.84
CA LEU A 23 14.18 -10.30 27.42
C LEU A 23 14.55 -9.94 28.87
N ARG A 24 14.71 -8.65 29.15
CA ARG A 24 14.99 -8.15 30.51
C ARG A 24 13.82 -8.35 31.46
N ASP A 25 12.59 -8.22 30.96
CA ASP A 25 11.37 -8.27 31.77
C ASP A 25 10.82 -9.70 31.97
N ARG A 26 11.47 -10.75 31.43
CA ARG A 26 11.14 -12.17 31.69
C ARG A 26 11.49 -12.60 33.11
N GLU A 27 10.86 -13.68 33.60
CA GLU A 27 11.16 -14.23 34.94
C GLU A 27 12.67 -14.48 35.11
N TRP A 28 13.20 -13.88 36.17
CA TRP A 28 14.62 -13.75 36.46
C TRP A 28 15.26 -15.09 36.81
N ASN A 29 16.08 -15.61 35.89
CA ASN A 29 16.89 -16.83 36.04
C ASN A 29 18.37 -16.49 35.75
N ASP A 30 19.31 -17.16 36.41
CA ASP A 30 20.76 -17.09 36.17
C ASP A 30 21.15 -17.24 34.67
N ASP A 31 20.41 -18.04 33.91
CA ASP A 31 20.59 -18.19 32.46
C ASP A 31 20.26 -16.92 31.68
N THR A 32 19.27 -16.14 32.15
CA THR A 32 18.86 -14.88 31.50
C THR A 32 19.89 -13.77 31.71
N HIS A 33 20.63 -13.78 32.83
CA HIS A 33 21.77 -12.89 33.06
C HIS A 33 22.88 -13.12 32.06
N GLN A 34 23.33 -14.37 31.97
CA GLN A 34 24.42 -14.73 31.07
C GLN A 34 24.06 -14.44 29.61
N LEU A 35 22.80 -14.66 29.22
CA LEU A 35 22.34 -14.31 27.89
C LEU A 35 22.39 -12.80 27.63
N VAL A 36 21.79 -11.97 28.49
CA VAL A 36 21.71 -10.51 28.29
C VAL A 36 23.10 -9.87 28.28
N GLU A 37 24.03 -10.32 29.11
CA GLU A 37 25.42 -9.82 29.14
C GLU A 37 26.18 -10.07 27.83
N HIS A 38 25.81 -11.11 27.07
CA HIS A 38 26.47 -11.48 25.82
C HIS A 38 25.68 -11.07 24.57
N ILE A 39 24.57 -10.33 24.71
CA ILE A 39 23.83 -9.84 23.55
C ILE A 39 24.69 -8.79 22.81
N PRO A 40 24.97 -8.99 21.51
CA PRO A 40 25.73 -8.02 20.73
C PRO A 40 24.93 -6.73 20.59
N THR A 41 25.59 -5.58 20.80
CA THR A 41 24.98 -4.26 20.57
C THR A 41 24.37 -4.13 19.17
N PHE A 42 23.32 -3.32 19.03
CA PHE A 42 22.68 -3.06 17.74
C PHE A 42 23.69 -2.75 16.63
N TYR A 43 24.68 -1.89 16.88
CA TYR A 43 25.68 -1.52 15.88
C TYR A 43 26.57 -2.68 15.44
N SER A 44 26.89 -3.61 16.35
CA SER A 44 27.72 -4.77 16.05
C SER A 44 27.02 -5.84 15.21
N CYS A 45 25.69 -5.94 15.32
CA CYS A 45 24.88 -6.89 14.54
C CYS A 45 24.01 -6.20 13.47
N LYS A 46 24.11 -4.89 13.30
CA LYS A 46 23.27 -4.07 12.40
C LYS A 46 23.15 -4.69 11.02
N ASP A 47 24.26 -4.89 10.32
CA ASP A 47 24.24 -5.37 8.93
C ASP A 47 23.64 -6.78 8.84
N TYR A 48 23.89 -7.63 9.84
CA TYR A 48 23.27 -8.95 9.92
C TYR A 48 21.74 -8.85 10.08
N LEU A 49 21.25 -8.01 10.99
CA LEU A 49 19.81 -7.79 11.19
C LEU A 49 19.13 -7.24 9.93
N TYR A 50 19.74 -6.28 9.25
CA TYR A 50 19.22 -5.74 7.98
C TYR A 50 19.22 -6.80 6.87
N ASN A 51 20.27 -7.63 6.77
CA ASN A 51 20.35 -8.69 5.78
C ASN A 51 19.32 -9.80 6.02
N GLU A 52 19.14 -10.25 7.27
CA GLU A 52 18.11 -11.25 7.60
C GLU A 52 16.71 -10.70 7.33
N ARG A 53 16.44 -9.44 7.67
CA ARG A 53 15.17 -8.79 7.30
C ARG A 53 14.97 -8.77 5.79
N HIS A 54 16.01 -8.46 5.02
CA HIS A 54 15.92 -8.43 3.56
C HIS A 54 15.57 -9.80 2.96
N LYS A 55 15.97 -10.92 3.59
CA LYS A 55 15.56 -12.27 3.17
C LYS A 55 14.08 -12.56 3.40
N THR A 56 13.47 -11.92 4.40
CA THR A 56 12.04 -12.08 4.71
C THR A 56 11.14 -11.18 3.88
N LEU A 57 11.70 -10.11 3.30
CA LEU A 57 10.98 -9.23 2.38
C LEU A 57 10.87 -9.90 1.01
N LEU A 58 9.71 -9.74 0.37
CA LEU A 58 9.56 -10.13 -1.03
C LEU A 58 10.48 -9.26 -1.90
N ALA A 59 11.09 -9.89 -2.91
CA ALA A 59 11.86 -9.15 -3.91
C ALA A 59 10.94 -8.11 -4.57
N LEU A 60 11.46 -6.90 -4.80
CA LEU A 60 10.72 -5.86 -5.51
C LEU A 60 10.36 -6.38 -6.91
N PRO A 61 9.13 -6.11 -7.38
CA PRO A 61 8.76 -6.47 -8.74
C PRO A 61 9.69 -5.74 -9.73
N THR A 62 10.11 -6.45 -10.77
CA THR A 62 10.99 -5.90 -11.82
C THR A 62 10.23 -5.67 -13.13
N SER A 63 9.08 -6.33 -13.27
CA SER A 63 8.16 -6.14 -14.37
C SER A 63 6.73 -5.98 -13.85
N VAL A 64 5.87 -5.41 -14.68
CA VAL A 64 4.43 -5.29 -14.36
C VAL A 64 3.77 -6.66 -14.22
N ALA A 65 4.26 -7.68 -14.92
CA ALA A 65 3.74 -9.04 -14.83
C ALA A 65 3.97 -9.69 -13.46
N ASP A 66 4.97 -9.21 -12.70
CA ASP A 66 5.27 -9.70 -11.35
C ASP A 66 4.32 -9.10 -10.30
N ILE A 67 3.56 -8.06 -10.66
CA ILE A 67 2.65 -7.38 -9.74
C ILE A 67 1.34 -8.16 -9.66
N THR A 68 1.07 -8.75 -8.51
CA THR A 68 -0.24 -9.30 -8.14
C THR A 68 -0.77 -8.51 -6.95
N VAL A 69 -2.00 -8.00 -7.05
CA VAL A 69 -2.66 -7.26 -5.97
C VAL A 69 -3.84 -8.08 -5.49
N ASP A 70 -3.64 -8.82 -4.41
CA ASP A 70 -4.62 -9.76 -3.87
C ASP A 70 -4.68 -9.72 -2.33
N GLY A 71 -5.72 -10.35 -1.77
CA GLY A 71 -5.95 -10.44 -0.33
C GLY A 71 -5.88 -9.07 0.35
N GLU A 72 -5.03 -8.96 1.38
CA GLU A 72 -4.89 -7.73 2.16
C GLU A 72 -4.39 -6.52 1.36
N TRP A 73 -3.78 -6.73 0.18
CA TRP A 73 -3.31 -5.64 -0.68
C TRP A 73 -4.42 -5.10 -1.60
N ALA A 74 -5.48 -5.88 -1.80
CA ALA A 74 -6.67 -5.50 -2.55
C ALA A 74 -7.78 -4.93 -1.63
N GLU A 75 -7.56 -4.91 -0.31
CA GLU A 75 -8.54 -4.52 0.70
C GLU A 75 -8.10 -3.29 1.51
N THR A 76 -9.07 -2.60 2.10
CA THR A 76 -8.86 -1.54 3.09
C THR A 76 -8.39 -2.10 4.43
N THR A 77 -7.97 -1.21 5.35
CA THR A 77 -7.57 -1.59 6.72
C THR A 77 -8.64 -2.35 7.51
N THR A 78 -9.91 -2.20 7.11
CA THR A 78 -11.10 -2.82 7.69
C THR A 78 -11.58 -4.05 6.91
N GLY A 79 -10.81 -4.53 5.93
CA GLY A 79 -11.14 -5.71 5.12
C GLY A 79 -12.24 -5.49 4.08
N GLN A 80 -12.53 -4.24 3.72
CA GLN A 80 -13.45 -3.93 2.62
C GLN A 80 -12.70 -3.90 1.29
N PRO A 81 -13.31 -4.30 0.16
CA PRO A 81 -12.68 -4.20 -1.16
C PRO A 81 -12.18 -2.78 -1.45
N PHE A 82 -10.97 -2.67 -1.99
CA PHE A 82 -10.34 -1.41 -2.37
C PHE A 82 -9.84 -1.42 -3.81
N LEU A 83 -9.26 -2.53 -4.28
CA LEU A 83 -8.99 -2.75 -5.69
C LEU A 83 -10.31 -3.09 -6.40
N LEU A 84 -10.73 -2.24 -7.33
CA LEU A 84 -11.97 -2.38 -8.08
C LEU A 84 -11.77 -3.01 -9.45
N GLU A 85 -10.63 -2.72 -10.09
CA GLU A 85 -10.29 -3.26 -11.40
C GLU A 85 -8.80 -3.55 -11.47
N ASP A 86 -8.48 -4.70 -12.03
CA ASP A 86 -7.16 -5.05 -12.54
C ASP A 86 -7.36 -5.75 -13.87
N ASP A 87 -7.39 -4.96 -14.95
CA ASP A 87 -7.87 -5.45 -16.24
C ASP A 87 -6.89 -6.43 -16.92
N ASN A 88 -5.66 -6.53 -16.42
CA ASN A 88 -4.56 -7.36 -16.92
C ASN A 88 -4.39 -7.34 -18.47
N THR A 89 -4.72 -6.21 -19.11
CA THR A 89 -4.68 -6.05 -20.57
C THR A 89 -3.39 -5.40 -21.06
N ASN A 90 -3.23 -5.26 -22.38
CA ASN A 90 -2.23 -4.36 -22.94
C ASN A 90 -2.58 -2.91 -22.54
N GLY A 91 -1.68 -2.26 -21.81
CA GLY A 91 -1.99 -1.01 -21.11
C GLY A 91 -2.68 -1.21 -19.75
N ARG A 92 -2.33 -2.30 -19.03
CA ARG A 92 -2.84 -2.67 -17.69
C ARG A 92 -3.16 -1.46 -16.84
N MET A 93 -4.37 -1.46 -16.29
CA MET A 93 -4.85 -0.43 -15.41
C MET A 93 -5.32 -1.05 -14.10
N LEU A 94 -4.84 -0.47 -12.99
CA LEU A 94 -5.37 -0.75 -11.66
C LEU A 94 -6.26 0.42 -11.25
N VAL A 95 -7.44 0.15 -10.71
CA VAL A 95 -8.35 1.17 -10.19
C VAL A 95 -8.67 0.87 -8.73
N PHE A 96 -8.49 1.86 -7.87
CA PHE A 96 -8.71 1.76 -6.44
C PHE A 96 -9.72 2.80 -5.96
N SER A 97 -10.69 2.35 -5.17
CA SER A 97 -11.62 3.22 -4.44
C SER A 97 -12.40 2.40 -3.42
N THR A 98 -13.14 3.08 -2.56
CA THR A 98 -14.11 2.45 -1.65
C THR A 98 -15.53 2.71 -2.16
N GLN A 99 -16.49 1.90 -1.71
CA GLN A 99 -17.89 2.13 -2.03
C GLN A 99 -18.36 3.53 -1.58
N GLU A 100 -17.94 3.99 -0.41
CA GLU A 100 -18.24 5.33 0.11
C GLU A 100 -17.66 6.43 -0.78
N ASN A 101 -16.41 6.29 -1.22
CA ASN A 101 -15.79 7.24 -2.14
C ASN A 101 -16.52 7.29 -3.48
N LEU A 102 -16.98 6.15 -4.00
CA LEU A 102 -17.76 6.12 -5.23
C LEU A 102 -19.16 6.76 -5.05
N ILE A 103 -19.79 6.61 -3.88
CA ILE A 103 -21.04 7.33 -3.56
C ILE A 103 -20.81 8.84 -3.60
N HIS A 104 -19.73 9.32 -2.98
CA HIS A 104 -19.38 10.74 -3.03
C HIS A 104 -19.06 11.22 -4.45
N LEU A 105 -18.36 10.39 -5.24
CA LEU A 105 -18.02 10.72 -6.61
C LEU A 105 -19.27 10.79 -7.50
N ALA A 106 -20.19 9.84 -7.36
CA ALA A 106 -21.45 9.80 -8.11
C ALA A 106 -22.40 10.95 -7.74
N ALA A 107 -22.38 11.39 -6.49
CA ALA A 107 -23.18 12.52 -6.02
C ALA A 107 -22.56 13.90 -6.29
N ALA A 108 -21.31 13.96 -6.78
CA ALA A 108 -20.60 15.21 -6.95
C ALA A 108 -21.08 16.00 -8.19
N ASP A 109 -21.41 17.27 -8.00
CA ASP A 109 -21.71 18.20 -9.10
C ASP A 109 -20.49 18.50 -9.98
N THR A 110 -19.29 18.36 -9.43
CA THR A 110 -18.03 18.65 -10.13
C THR A 110 -16.95 17.67 -9.69
N ILE A 111 -16.35 17.02 -10.67
CA ILE A 111 -15.23 16.10 -10.50
C ILE A 111 -13.98 16.77 -11.07
N TYR A 112 -12.90 16.75 -10.30
CA TYR A 112 -11.58 17.25 -10.69
C TYR A 112 -10.67 16.06 -10.92
N CYS A 113 -9.82 16.11 -11.94
CA CYS A 113 -8.91 15.03 -12.23
C CYS A 113 -7.47 15.55 -12.24
N ASP A 114 -6.56 14.79 -11.63
CA ASP A 114 -5.13 15.11 -11.63
C ASP A 114 -4.28 13.90 -12.00
N GLY A 115 -3.29 14.12 -12.86
CA GLY A 115 -2.40 13.11 -13.38
C GLY A 115 -0.97 13.36 -12.94
N THR A 116 -0.49 12.56 -12.00
CA THR A 116 0.83 12.73 -11.38
C THR A 116 1.83 11.69 -11.90
N PHE A 117 2.99 12.18 -12.36
CA PHE A 117 4.09 11.35 -12.84
C PHE A 117 5.16 11.14 -11.77
N TYR A 118 5.42 12.18 -10.96
CA TYR A 118 6.53 12.19 -10.00
C TYR A 118 6.38 11.16 -8.87
N VAL A 119 5.16 10.90 -8.43
CA VAL A 119 4.84 9.95 -7.35
C VAL A 119 4.40 8.57 -7.85
N CYS A 120 4.35 8.38 -9.17
CA CYS A 120 3.94 7.12 -9.77
C CYS A 120 5.02 6.06 -9.55
N PRO A 121 4.66 4.82 -9.14
CA PRO A 121 5.61 3.71 -9.12
C PRO A 121 6.28 3.56 -10.49
N THR A 122 7.58 3.25 -10.52
CA THR A 122 8.41 3.23 -11.74
C THR A 122 7.93 2.26 -12.81
N LEU A 123 7.20 1.21 -12.42
CA LEU A 123 6.62 0.23 -13.33
C LEU A 123 5.34 0.73 -14.01
N PHE A 124 4.75 1.84 -13.54
CA PHE A 124 3.58 2.47 -14.14
C PHE A 124 3.94 3.81 -14.78
N TYR A 125 3.18 4.19 -15.81
CA TYR A 125 3.40 5.44 -16.53
C TYR A 125 2.86 6.64 -15.75
N GLN A 126 1.70 6.50 -15.10
CA GLN A 126 1.05 7.62 -14.41
C GLN A 126 0.12 7.13 -13.29
N LEU A 127 0.09 7.88 -12.19
CA LEU A 127 -0.98 7.84 -11.20
C LEU A 127 -2.02 8.91 -11.55
N TYR A 128 -3.23 8.50 -11.88
CA TYR A 128 -4.35 9.38 -12.20
C TYR A 128 -5.39 9.33 -11.09
N THR A 129 -5.90 10.48 -10.67
CA THR A 129 -6.78 10.58 -9.51
C THR A 129 -8.01 11.41 -9.84
N PHE A 130 -9.16 11.01 -9.28
CA PHE A 130 -10.41 11.75 -9.35
C PHE A 130 -10.73 12.29 -7.97
N HIS A 131 -11.09 13.57 -7.92
CA HIS A 131 -11.36 14.31 -6.71
C HIS A 131 -12.74 14.95 -6.78
N ALA A 132 -13.39 15.05 -5.63
CA ALA A 132 -14.60 15.84 -5.48
C ALA A 132 -14.61 16.53 -4.12
N LYS A 133 -15.50 17.50 -3.97
CA LYS A 133 -15.74 18.13 -2.67
C LYS A 133 -16.70 17.28 -1.85
N VAL A 134 -16.25 16.85 -0.67
CA VAL A 134 -17.08 16.25 0.37
C VAL A 134 -17.10 17.22 1.54
N ASP A 135 -18.30 17.69 1.91
CA ASP A 135 -18.52 18.68 2.98
C ASP A 135 -17.62 19.92 2.85
N GLY A 136 -17.49 20.44 1.62
CA GLY A 136 -16.72 21.64 1.30
C GLY A 136 -15.20 21.43 1.17
N THR A 137 -14.70 20.24 1.47
CA THR A 137 -13.26 19.89 1.40
C THR A 137 -12.98 19.00 0.21
N MET A 138 -11.87 19.22 -0.51
CA MET A 138 -11.48 18.39 -1.66
C MET A 138 -10.84 17.08 -1.19
N PHE A 139 -11.33 15.95 -1.69
CA PHE A 139 -10.73 14.64 -1.44
C PHE A 139 -10.44 13.89 -2.74
N PRO A 140 -9.30 13.17 -2.83
CA PRO A 140 -9.13 12.13 -3.82
C PRO A 140 -10.03 10.93 -3.47
N LEU A 141 -10.93 10.58 -4.38
CA LEU A 141 -11.91 9.52 -4.18
C LEU A 141 -11.54 8.25 -4.95
N VAL A 142 -10.93 8.39 -6.12
CA VAL A 142 -10.49 7.27 -6.96
C VAL A 142 -9.05 7.46 -7.37
N TYR A 143 -8.30 6.37 -7.34
CA TYR A 143 -6.90 6.31 -7.78
C TYR A 143 -6.77 5.29 -8.91
N SER A 144 -6.00 5.60 -9.94
CA SER A 144 -5.74 4.71 -11.05
C SER A 144 -4.27 4.71 -11.44
N LEU A 145 -3.65 3.54 -11.44
CA LEU A 145 -2.31 3.32 -11.98
C LEU A 145 -2.44 2.80 -13.41
N LYS A 146 -1.75 3.44 -14.36
CA LYS A 146 -1.90 3.16 -15.79
C LYS A 146 -0.53 2.97 -16.45
N LEU A 147 -0.45 2.09 -17.44
CA LEU A 147 0.77 1.87 -18.25
C LEU A 147 0.91 2.80 -19.47
N GLY A 148 -0.05 3.69 -19.70
CA GLY A 148 0.01 4.65 -20.81
C GLY A 148 -0.95 5.81 -20.65
N ASN A 149 -0.94 6.71 -21.64
CA ASN A 149 -1.76 7.93 -21.69
C ASN A 149 -2.52 8.12 -23.01
N ASP A 150 -2.68 7.05 -23.79
CA ASP A 150 -3.48 7.14 -25.01
C ASP A 150 -4.97 7.33 -24.69
N GLN A 151 -5.71 7.80 -25.69
CA GLN A 151 -7.15 8.04 -25.56
C GLN A 151 -7.94 6.77 -25.19
N GLN A 152 -7.48 5.59 -25.61
CA GLN A 152 -8.17 4.34 -25.36
C GLN A 152 -8.12 3.98 -23.87
N ILE A 153 -6.98 4.16 -23.20
CA ILE A 153 -6.82 3.98 -21.76
C ILE A 153 -7.76 4.91 -20.98
N TYR A 154 -7.82 6.19 -21.35
CA TYR A 154 -8.72 7.14 -20.69
C TYR A 154 -10.20 6.81 -20.91
N THR A 155 -10.56 6.40 -22.12
CA THR A 155 -11.94 6.00 -22.44
C THR A 155 -12.35 4.82 -21.57
N ARG A 156 -11.49 3.80 -21.45
CA ARG A 156 -11.74 2.63 -20.61
C ARG A 156 -11.91 2.98 -19.14
N LEU A 157 -11.03 3.82 -18.60
CA LEU A 157 -11.12 4.30 -17.20
C LEU A 157 -12.44 5.04 -16.94
N LEU A 158 -12.80 5.98 -17.81
CA LEU A 158 -14.00 6.79 -17.64
C LEU A 158 -15.28 5.96 -17.81
N THR A 159 -15.32 5.06 -18.78
CA THR A 159 -16.46 4.13 -18.95
C THR A 159 -16.61 3.22 -17.75
N PHE A 160 -15.51 2.62 -17.26
CA PHE A 160 -15.54 1.77 -16.07
C PHE A 160 -16.09 2.51 -14.85
N LEU A 161 -15.61 3.73 -14.59
CA LEU A 161 -16.10 4.54 -13.47
C LEU A 161 -17.55 4.99 -13.64
N GLN A 162 -17.95 5.33 -14.86
CA GLN A 162 -19.34 5.68 -15.16
C GLN A 162 -20.27 4.50 -14.88
N ASP A 163 -19.90 3.29 -15.31
CA ASP A 163 -20.69 2.08 -15.07
C ASP A 163 -20.80 1.77 -13.59
N LEU A 164 -19.71 1.90 -12.83
CA LEU A 164 -19.73 1.75 -11.37
C LEU A 164 -20.65 2.79 -10.70
N CYS A 165 -20.53 4.07 -11.06
CA CYS A 165 -21.34 5.13 -10.47
C CYS A 165 -22.83 4.93 -10.78
N ASN A 166 -23.18 4.44 -11.97
CA ASN A 166 -24.56 4.15 -12.36
C ASN A 166 -25.18 2.96 -11.59
N GLN A 167 -24.35 2.08 -11.04
CA GLN A 167 -24.79 0.95 -10.23
C GLN A 167 -25.07 1.33 -8.76
N ILE A 168 -24.56 2.49 -8.33
CA ILE A 168 -24.79 3.04 -7.00
C ILE A 168 -26.16 3.72 -7.01
N LYS A 169 -27.17 3.00 -6.52
CA LYS A 169 -28.54 3.49 -6.32
C LYS A 169 -28.78 3.88 -4.87
#